data_AF-A0A352VDU7-F1
#
_entry.id   AF-A0A352VDU7-F1
#
_cell.length_a   1.000
_cell.length_b   1.000
_cell.length_c   1.000
_cell.angle_alpha   90.00
_cell.angle_beta   90.00
_cell.angle_gamma   90.00
#
_symmetry.space_group_name_H-M   'P 1'
#
loop_
_entity.id
_entity.type
_entity.pdbx_description
1 polymer ?
#
loop_
_entity_poly.entity_id
_entity_poly.type
_entity_poly.pdbx_seq_one_letter_code
_entity_poly.pdbx_strand_id
1 'polypeptide(L)'
;MEVKMIFLDNMSFYFEKMSGVLGIIQNKVFVMAISAQFFSMVTKGIIKSVKNGKFSLKKMADYGGMPSSHTAFIVAALIGVGLEDSSGFASPLFGFGSVIAFIILVDAVKFRGNVDKINGNVTSIIISSRLDDKIQNPKFIAHKIDEVIGGIIFAVIYSFVFYVLFNNFF
;
A
#
# COMPACT_ATOMS: atom_id res chain seq x y z
N MET A 1 -2.10 -50.42 10.84
CA MET A 1 -1.17 -49.90 9.82
C MET A 1 -1.79 -48.75 9.04
N GLU A 2 -3.04 -48.87 8.58
CA GLU A 2 -3.77 -47.82 7.84
C GLU A 2 -3.95 -46.49 8.58
N VAL A 3 -4.32 -46.49 9.87
CA VAL A 3 -4.54 -45.23 10.63
C VAL A 3 -3.26 -44.38 10.72
N LYS A 4 -2.09 -45.02 10.80
CA LYS A 4 -0.79 -44.35 10.84
C LYS A 4 -0.42 -43.77 9.46
N MET A 5 -0.86 -44.43 8.39
CA MET A 5 -0.69 -44.00 7.00
C MET A 5 -1.56 -42.76 6.71
N ILE A 6 -2.84 -42.79 7.06
CA ILE A 6 -3.78 -41.65 6.93
C ILE A 6 -3.32 -40.44 7.75
N PHE A 7 -2.78 -40.66 8.95
CA PHE A 7 -2.24 -39.57 9.77
C PHE A 7 -1.01 -38.91 9.11
N LEU A 8 -0.09 -39.72 8.57
CA LEU A 8 1.10 -39.22 7.88
C LEU A 8 0.75 -38.49 6.57
N ASP A 9 -0.23 -38.98 5.80
CA ASP A 9 -0.70 -38.35 4.57
C ASP A 9 -1.41 -37.02 4.83
N ASN A 10 -2.18 -36.92 5.91
CA ASN A 10 -2.74 -35.63 6.34
C ASN A 10 -1.63 -34.66 6.77
N MET A 11 -0.61 -35.16 7.48
CA MET A 11 0.49 -34.33 7.95
C MET A 11 1.36 -33.82 6.79
N SER A 12 1.61 -34.64 5.76
CA SER A 12 2.32 -34.21 4.54
C SER A 12 1.50 -33.20 3.75
N PHE A 13 0.18 -33.37 3.63
CA PHE A 13 -0.72 -32.40 3.02
C PHE A 13 -0.71 -31.04 3.74
N TYR A 14 -0.75 -31.01 5.07
CA TYR A 14 -0.63 -29.77 5.84
C TYR A 14 0.76 -29.15 5.71
N PHE A 15 1.82 -29.96 5.71
CA PHE A 15 3.18 -29.47 5.47
C PHE A 15 3.36 -28.86 4.07
N GLU A 16 2.77 -29.45 3.05
CA GLU A 16 2.76 -28.94 1.67
C GLU A 16 1.95 -27.63 1.54
N LYS A 17 0.81 -27.54 2.22
CA LYS A 17 0.06 -26.27 2.31
C LYS A 17 0.83 -25.20 3.07
N MET A 18 1.50 -25.56 4.18
CA MET A 18 2.30 -24.63 4.99
C MET A 18 3.57 -24.18 4.27
N SER A 19 4.23 -25.05 3.51
CA SER A 19 5.32 -24.66 2.63
C SER A 19 4.83 -23.76 1.50
N GLY A 20 3.61 -23.97 0.99
CA GLY A 20 2.94 -23.06 0.06
C GLY A 20 2.74 -21.64 0.62
N VAL A 21 2.50 -21.49 1.93
CA VAL A 21 2.42 -20.17 2.58
C VAL A 21 3.78 -19.46 2.56
N LEU A 22 4.88 -20.17 2.76
CA LEU A 22 6.23 -19.61 2.60
C LEU A 22 6.56 -19.30 1.14
N GLY A 23 5.94 -20.02 0.19
CA GLY A 23 6.05 -19.77 -1.25
C GLY A 23 5.64 -18.36 -1.67
N ILE A 24 4.83 -17.64 -0.86
CA ILE A 24 4.48 -16.25 -1.14
C ILE A 24 5.72 -15.32 -1.16
N ILE A 25 6.79 -15.68 -0.45
CA ILE A 25 8.06 -14.94 -0.45
C ILE A 25 8.78 -15.08 -1.79
N GLN A 26 8.50 -16.13 -2.55
CA GLN A 26 8.97 -16.33 -3.92
C GLN A 26 7.98 -15.78 -4.96
N ASN A 27 6.84 -15.25 -4.54
CA ASN A 27 5.88 -14.66 -5.48
C ASN A 27 6.36 -13.28 -5.92
N LYS A 28 6.78 -13.17 -7.19
CA LYS A 28 7.29 -11.94 -7.82
C LYS A 28 6.38 -10.74 -7.60
N VAL A 29 5.07 -10.90 -7.81
CA VAL A 29 4.07 -9.84 -7.63
C VAL A 29 4.00 -9.38 -6.18
N PHE A 30 3.97 -10.31 -5.23
CA PHE A 30 3.91 -10.00 -3.81
C PHE A 30 5.18 -9.29 -3.32
N VAL A 31 6.36 -9.79 -3.71
CA VAL A 31 7.64 -9.18 -3.35
C VAL A 31 7.76 -7.78 -3.96
N MET A 32 7.39 -7.61 -5.24
CA MET A 32 7.36 -6.31 -5.89
C MET A 32 6.43 -5.33 -5.15
N ALA A 33 5.23 -5.77 -4.76
CA ALA A 33 4.28 -4.92 -4.04
C ALA A 33 4.80 -4.48 -2.67
N ILE A 34 5.24 -5.43 -1.83
CA ILE A 34 5.75 -5.12 -0.48
C ILE A 34 7.00 -4.26 -0.54
N SER A 35 7.93 -4.56 -1.45
CA SER A 35 9.14 -3.76 -1.61
C SER A 35 8.81 -2.35 -2.09
N ALA A 36 7.92 -2.17 -3.07
CA ALA A 36 7.44 -0.85 -3.49
C ALA A 36 6.84 -0.05 -2.32
N GLN A 37 6.02 -0.69 -1.50
CA GLN A 37 5.46 -0.07 -0.30
C GLN A 37 6.57 0.38 0.66
N PHE A 38 7.54 -0.49 0.95
CA PHE A 38 8.65 -0.16 1.83
C PHE A 38 9.50 1.01 1.30
N PHE A 39 9.92 0.95 0.03
CA PHE A 39 10.73 2.00 -0.58
C PHE A 39 9.97 3.33 -0.72
N SER A 40 8.65 3.30 -0.88
CA SER A 40 7.84 4.52 -0.84
C SER A 40 7.85 5.18 0.55
N MET A 41 7.84 4.38 1.64
CA MET A 41 7.96 4.88 3.01
C MET A 41 9.35 5.45 3.28
N VAL A 42 10.41 4.81 2.76
CA VAL A 42 11.78 5.33 2.81
C VAL A 42 11.88 6.68 2.10
N THR A 43 11.40 6.74 0.86
CA THR A 43 11.39 7.97 0.04
C THR A 43 10.65 9.11 0.74
N LYS A 44 9.47 8.82 1.28
CA LYS A 44 8.69 9.77 2.08
C LYS A 44 9.47 10.25 3.31
N GLY A 45 10.13 9.33 4.02
CA GLY A 45 10.98 9.65 5.17
C GLY A 45 12.09 10.63 4.81
N ILE A 46 12.78 10.39 3.69
CA ILE A 46 13.83 11.28 3.17
C ILE A 46 13.25 12.65 2.84
N ILE A 47 12.16 12.72 2.06
CA ILE A 47 11.51 13.99 1.68
C ILE A 47 11.10 14.79 2.91
N LYS A 48 10.47 14.15 3.91
CA LYS A 48 10.07 14.81 5.15
C LYS A 48 11.27 15.29 5.97
N SER A 49 12.38 14.55 5.95
CA SER A 49 13.58 14.88 6.72
C SER A 49 14.30 16.08 6.12
N VAL A 50 14.42 16.14 4.79
CA VAL A 50 14.97 17.29 4.06
C VAL A 50 14.11 18.53 4.30
N LYS A 51 12.78 18.42 4.18
CA LYS A 51 11.87 19.56 4.37
C LYS A 51 11.85 20.11 5.80
N ASN A 52 12.00 19.27 6.81
CA ASN A 52 11.87 19.67 8.22
C ASN A 52 13.22 19.84 8.94
N GLY A 53 14.34 19.56 8.27
CA GLY A 53 15.68 19.58 8.87
C GLY A 53 15.91 18.59 10.02
N LYS A 54 14.98 17.66 10.25
CA LYS A 54 15.01 16.69 11.35
C LYS A 54 14.57 15.32 10.85
N PHE A 55 15.48 14.34 10.93
CA PHE A 55 15.17 12.95 10.63
C PHE A 55 14.33 12.34 11.77
N SER A 56 13.21 11.71 11.42
CA SER A 56 12.33 11.07 12.41
C SER A 56 11.69 9.83 11.81
N LEU A 57 12.21 8.66 12.19
CA LEU A 57 11.68 7.34 11.79
C LEU A 57 10.18 7.21 12.11
N LYS A 58 9.75 7.76 13.25
CA LYS A 58 8.34 7.76 13.67
C LYS A 58 7.40 8.41 12.65
N LYS A 59 7.89 9.36 11.85
CA LYS A 59 7.10 10.08 10.83
C LYS A 59 7.05 9.37 9.46
N MET A 60 7.79 8.26 9.31
CA MET A 60 7.79 7.44 8.09
C MET A 60 6.53 6.57 7.99
N ALA A 61 6.03 6.10 9.14
CA ALA A 61 4.79 5.33 9.26
C ALA A 61 3.54 6.19 9.48
N ASP A 62 3.69 7.52 9.65
CA ASP A 62 2.54 8.42 9.79
C ASP A 62 1.63 8.37 8.55
N TYR A 63 0.32 8.48 8.80
CA TYR A 63 -0.70 8.54 7.75
C TYR A 63 -0.53 9.80 6.88
N GLY A 64 -0.23 9.62 5.59
CA GLY A 64 -0.03 10.71 4.61
C GLY A 64 1.44 11.01 4.29
N GLY A 65 1.68 11.96 3.40
CA GLY A 65 2.97 12.30 2.78
C GLY A 65 3.13 11.71 1.36
N MET A 66 3.89 12.40 0.52
CA MET A 66 4.25 11.97 -0.83
C MET A 66 5.55 11.14 -0.82
N PRO A 67 5.64 10.02 -1.57
CA PRO A 67 4.55 9.33 -2.27
C PRO A 67 3.63 8.53 -1.31
N SER A 68 2.37 8.29 -1.73
CA SER A 68 1.43 7.46 -0.99
C SER A 68 1.86 5.98 -1.00
N SER A 69 2.07 5.40 0.18
CA SER A 69 2.56 4.02 0.31
C SER A 69 1.51 2.95 0.02
N HIS A 70 0.24 3.19 0.38
CA HIS A 70 -0.87 2.29 0.02
C HIS A 70 -1.13 2.31 -1.48
N THR A 71 -1.01 3.48 -2.11
CA THR A 71 -1.10 3.60 -3.55
C THR A 71 0.07 2.90 -4.23
N ALA A 72 1.30 3.09 -3.72
CA ALA A 72 2.46 2.42 -4.26
C ALA A 72 2.32 0.88 -4.20
N PHE A 73 1.81 0.36 -3.08
CA PHE A 73 1.57 -1.07 -2.86
C PHE A 73 0.63 -1.67 -3.91
N ILE A 74 -0.60 -1.15 -4.02
CA ILE A 74 -1.62 -1.75 -4.88
C ILE A 74 -1.32 -1.57 -6.37
N VAL A 75 -0.74 -0.41 -6.76
CA VAL A 75 -0.38 -0.15 -8.15
C VAL A 75 0.82 -1.02 -8.55
N ALA A 76 1.81 -1.20 -7.68
CA ALA A 76 2.93 -2.10 -7.96
C ALA A 76 2.47 -3.57 -8.07
N ALA A 77 1.52 -4.00 -7.24
CA ALA A 77 0.90 -5.32 -7.38
C ALA A 77 0.20 -5.47 -8.73
N LEU A 78 -0.59 -4.48 -9.14
CA LEU A 78 -1.31 -4.50 -10.41
C LEU A 78 -0.37 -4.55 -11.61
N ILE A 79 0.67 -3.70 -11.62
CA ILE A 79 1.70 -3.72 -12.66
C ILE A 79 2.46 -5.04 -12.66
N GLY A 80 2.78 -5.58 -11.47
CA GLY A 80 3.39 -6.90 -11.33
C GLY A 80 2.58 -7.99 -12.01
N VAL A 81 1.26 -8.05 -11.77
CA VAL A 81 0.36 -8.99 -12.48
C VAL A 81 0.38 -8.75 -14.00
N GLY A 82 0.42 -7.49 -14.42
CA GLY A 82 0.45 -7.13 -15.85
C GLY A 82 1.75 -7.53 -16.55
N LEU A 83 2.88 -7.45 -15.86
CA LEU A 83 4.21 -7.82 -16.36
C LEU A 83 4.51 -9.33 -16.21
N GLU A 84 3.69 -10.07 -15.48
CA GLU A 84 3.86 -11.50 -15.28
C GLU A 84 3.47 -12.27 -16.55
N ASP A 85 4.39 -13.05 -17.11
CA ASP A 85 4.22 -13.73 -18.41
C ASP A 85 3.03 -14.71 -18.42
N SER A 86 2.73 -15.31 -17.27
CA SER A 86 1.62 -16.28 -17.12
C SER A 86 0.23 -15.62 -17.06
N SER A 87 0.16 -14.32 -16.75
CA SER A 87 -1.10 -13.58 -16.58
C SER A 87 -1.24 -12.49 -17.63
N GLY A 88 -0.33 -11.51 -17.64
CA GLY A 88 -0.39 -10.37 -18.54
C GLY A 88 -1.52 -9.38 -18.22
N PHE A 89 -1.47 -8.21 -18.87
CA PHE A 89 -2.44 -7.12 -18.71
C PHE A 89 -3.89 -7.46 -19.14
N ALA A 90 -4.06 -8.48 -19.99
CA ALA A 90 -5.39 -8.91 -20.47
C ALA A 90 -6.03 -10.00 -19.59
N SER A 91 -5.33 -10.48 -18.55
CA SER A 91 -5.85 -11.54 -17.70
C SER A 91 -7.06 -11.11 -16.87
N PRO A 92 -7.95 -12.06 -16.53
CA PRO A 92 -8.99 -11.85 -15.51
C PRO A 92 -8.40 -11.39 -14.17
N LEU A 93 -7.20 -11.84 -13.81
CA LEU A 93 -6.52 -11.45 -12.58
C LEU A 93 -6.12 -9.97 -12.60
N PHE A 94 -5.58 -9.48 -13.72
CA PHE A 94 -5.31 -8.05 -13.89
C PHE A 94 -6.60 -7.22 -13.86
N GLY A 95 -7.66 -7.71 -14.51
CA GLY A 95 -8.98 -7.06 -14.49
C GLY A 95 -9.55 -6.94 -13.07
N PHE A 96 -9.54 -8.04 -12.31
CA PHE A 96 -9.98 -8.06 -10.92
C PHE A 96 -9.11 -7.15 -10.04
N GLY A 97 -7.78 -7.25 -10.17
CA GLY A 97 -6.83 -6.38 -9.48
C GLY A 97 -7.05 -4.90 -9.77
N SER A 98 -7.41 -4.56 -11.01
CA SER A 98 -7.71 -3.19 -11.42
C SER A 98 -8.95 -2.65 -10.70
N VAL A 99 -10.02 -3.44 -10.62
CA VAL A 99 -11.24 -3.06 -9.88
C VAL A 99 -10.92 -2.79 -8.40
N ILE A 100 -10.15 -3.68 -7.77
CA ILE A 100 -9.72 -3.50 -6.37
C ILE A 100 -8.84 -2.26 -6.22
N ALA A 101 -7.90 -2.04 -7.12
CA ALA A 101 -7.05 -0.85 -7.12
C ALA A 101 -7.88 0.43 -7.26
N PHE A 102 -8.87 0.46 -8.15
CA PHE A 102 -9.77 1.60 -8.29
C PHE A 102 -10.55 1.88 -7.01
N ILE A 103 -11.11 0.87 -6.35
CA ILE A 103 -11.82 1.03 -5.07
C ILE A 103 -10.88 1.66 -4.04
N ILE A 104 -9.66 1.13 -3.89
CA ILE A 104 -8.68 1.63 -2.92
C ILE A 104 -8.28 3.08 -3.22
N LEU A 105 -8.05 3.43 -4.49
CA LEU A 105 -7.68 4.79 -4.90
C LEU A 105 -8.83 5.77 -4.70
N VAL A 106 -10.06 5.36 -5.06
CA VAL A 106 -11.26 6.17 -4.89
C VAL A 106 -11.54 6.41 -3.41
N ASP A 107 -11.44 5.39 -2.57
CA ASP A 107 -11.65 5.51 -1.13
C ASP A 107 -10.57 6.39 -0.49
N ALA A 108 -9.30 6.23 -0.91
CA ALA A 108 -8.23 7.09 -0.45
C ALA A 108 -8.48 8.59 -0.73
N VAL A 109 -9.21 8.92 -1.80
CA VAL A 109 -9.56 10.31 -2.15
C VAL A 109 -10.88 10.74 -1.51
N LYS A 110 -11.98 10.00 -1.76
CA LYS A 110 -13.34 10.38 -1.37
C LYS A 110 -13.58 10.28 0.14
N PHE A 111 -13.15 9.18 0.77
CA PHE A 111 -13.32 9.01 2.21
C PHE A 111 -12.58 10.13 2.97
N ARG A 112 -11.35 10.45 2.54
CA ARG A 112 -10.57 11.54 3.14
C ARG A 112 -11.22 12.91 2.95
N GLY A 113 -11.73 13.21 1.76
CA GLY A 113 -12.47 14.46 1.53
C GLY A 113 -13.68 14.61 2.44
N ASN A 114 -14.38 13.51 2.75
CA ASN A 114 -15.49 13.54 3.70
C ASN A 114 -15.02 13.75 5.15
N VAL A 115 -13.93 13.09 5.55
CA VAL A 115 -13.32 13.31 6.88
C VAL A 115 -12.87 14.77 7.04
N ASP A 116 -12.27 15.37 6.01
CA ASP A 116 -11.85 16.77 6.04
C ASP A 116 -13.03 17.75 6.12
N LYS A 117 -14.15 17.45 5.44
CA LYS A 117 -15.39 18.22 5.60
C LYS A 117 -15.93 18.14 7.04
N ILE A 118 -15.93 16.95 7.64
CA ILE A 118 -16.34 16.77 9.04
C ILE A 118 -15.41 17.55 9.96
N ASN A 119 -14.09 17.47 9.76
CA ASN A 119 -13.10 18.22 10.53
C ASN A 119 -13.31 19.74 10.40
N GLY A 120 -13.68 20.22 9.21
CA GLY A 120 -14.06 21.61 8.97
C GLY A 120 -15.27 22.04 9.78
N ASN A 121 -16.33 21.24 9.76
CA ASN A 121 -17.54 21.52 10.53
C ASN A 121 -17.25 21.52 12.04
N VAL A 122 -16.50 20.54 12.55
CA VAL A 122 -16.11 20.46 13.96
C VAL A 122 -15.27 21.68 14.36
N THR A 123 -14.30 22.08 13.53
CA THR A 123 -13.49 23.28 13.77
C THR A 123 -14.38 24.53 13.86
N SER A 124 -15.37 24.64 12.96
CA SER A 124 -16.30 25.78 12.96
C SER A 124 -17.13 25.85 14.25
N ILE A 125 -17.57 24.71 14.79
CA ILE A 125 -18.32 24.60 16.05
C ILE A 125 -17.45 24.97 17.25
N ILE A 126 -16.19 24.52 17.28
CA ILE A 126 -15.24 24.84 18.37
C ILE A 126 -15.04 26.35 18.44
N ILE A 127 -14.79 26.99 17.30
CA ILE A 127 -14.58 28.43 17.20
C ILE A 127 -15.86 29.19 17.57
N SER A 128 -17.02 28.82 17.04
CA SER A 128 -18.28 29.50 17.34
C SER A 128 -18.69 29.38 18.81
N SER A 129 -18.29 28.30 19.48
CA SER A 129 -18.58 28.03 20.88
C SER A 129 -17.52 28.60 21.84
N ARG A 130 -16.47 29.26 21.33
CA ARG A 130 -15.32 29.77 22.10
C ARG A 130 -14.68 28.69 22.97
N LEU A 131 -14.46 27.52 22.37
CA LEU A 131 -13.81 26.37 23.01
C LEU A 131 -12.40 26.14 22.48
N ASP A 132 -11.87 27.07 21.69
CA ASP A 132 -10.56 27.02 21.04
C ASP A 132 -9.39 27.04 22.03
N ASP A 133 -9.61 27.53 23.24
CA ASP A 133 -8.69 27.48 24.38
C ASP A 133 -8.71 26.13 25.12
N LYS A 134 -9.79 25.34 24.96
CA LYS A 134 -10.04 24.08 25.68
C LYS A 134 -9.91 22.83 24.82
N ILE A 135 -10.21 22.93 23.53
CA ILE A 135 -10.29 21.80 22.59
C ILE A 135 -9.38 22.07 21.40
N GLN A 136 -8.48 21.13 21.12
CA GLN A 136 -7.62 21.21 19.94
C GLN A 136 -8.44 20.97 18.66
N ASN A 137 -8.29 21.85 17.68
CA ASN A 137 -8.92 21.68 16.38
C ASN A 137 -8.43 20.38 15.70
N PRO A 138 -9.35 19.63 15.06
CA PRO A 138 -8.96 18.46 14.29
C PRO A 138 -8.02 18.87 13.16
N LYS A 139 -7.00 18.05 12.91
CA LYS A 139 -6.04 18.31 11.84
C LYS A 139 -6.67 18.00 10.48
N PHE A 140 -6.69 18.99 9.60
CA PHE A 140 -7.01 18.78 8.20
C PHE A 140 -5.95 17.91 7.54
N ILE A 141 -6.43 17.00 6.72
CA ILE A 141 -5.65 16.00 6.02
C ILE A 141 -5.47 16.40 4.53
N ALA A 142 -6.07 17.51 4.11
CA ALA A 142 -6.19 17.95 2.72
C ALA A 142 -4.86 18.43 2.10
N HIS A 143 -4.08 17.48 1.55
CA HIS A 143 -3.04 17.68 0.51
C HIS A 143 -2.79 16.38 -0.30
N LYS A 144 -3.82 15.54 -0.54
CA LYS A 144 -3.63 14.09 -0.74
C LYS A 144 -3.89 13.51 -2.13
N ILE A 145 -4.41 14.28 -3.07
CA ILE A 145 -4.50 13.82 -4.48
C ILE A 145 -3.10 13.72 -5.06
N ASP A 146 -2.26 14.72 -4.82
CA ASP A 146 -0.86 14.73 -5.26
C ASP A 146 -0.05 13.58 -4.64
N GLU A 147 -0.39 13.16 -3.41
CA GLU A 147 0.23 11.99 -2.78
C GLU A 147 -0.16 10.68 -3.48
N VAL A 148 -1.44 10.56 -3.89
CA VAL A 148 -1.95 9.41 -4.66
C VAL A 148 -1.29 9.38 -6.04
N ILE A 149 -1.28 10.51 -6.76
CA ILE A 149 -0.62 10.64 -8.07
C ILE A 149 0.88 10.33 -7.93
N GLY A 150 1.55 10.90 -6.94
CA GLY A 150 2.96 10.62 -6.65
C GLY A 150 3.20 9.15 -6.32
N GLY A 151 2.26 8.49 -5.64
CA GLY A 151 2.29 7.04 -5.38
C GLY A 151 2.16 6.21 -6.66
N ILE A 152 1.27 6.60 -7.58
CA ILE A 152 1.09 5.92 -8.88
C ILE A 152 2.37 6.04 -9.70
N ILE A 153 2.90 7.27 -9.86
CA ILE A 153 4.13 7.52 -10.61
C ILE A 153 5.29 6.73 -9.99
N PHE A 154 5.42 6.76 -8.67
CA PHE A 154 6.45 6.02 -7.96
C PHE A 154 6.33 4.51 -8.23
N ALA A 155 5.14 3.92 -8.11
CA ALA A 155 4.93 2.50 -8.36
C ALA A 155 5.23 2.12 -9.82
N VAL A 156 4.81 2.93 -10.80
CA VAL A 156 5.12 2.67 -12.21
C VAL A 156 6.63 2.58 -12.41
N ILE A 157 7.37 3.61 -12.00
CA ILE A 157 8.83 3.64 -12.15
C ILE A 157 9.47 2.48 -11.37
N TYR A 158 9.05 2.27 -10.12
CA TYR A 158 9.60 1.22 -9.27
C TYR A 158 9.38 -0.17 -9.85
N SER A 159 8.16 -0.48 -10.32
CA SER A 159 7.82 -1.79 -10.89
C SER A 159 8.60 -2.08 -12.15
N PHE A 160 8.81 -1.09 -13.03
CA PHE A 160 9.67 -1.28 -14.21
C PHE A 160 11.13 -1.54 -13.83
N VAL A 161 11.69 -0.77 -12.89
CA VAL A 161 13.06 -0.98 -12.40
C VAL A 161 13.18 -2.35 -11.73
N PHE A 162 12.22 -2.71 -10.88
CA PHE A 162 12.18 -4.02 -10.22
C PHE A 162 12.15 -5.15 -11.25
N TYR A 163 11.27 -5.05 -12.25
CA TYR A 163 11.14 -6.08 -13.27
C TYR A 163 12.45 -6.25 -14.05
N VAL A 164 13.05 -5.16 -14.54
CA VAL A 164 14.32 -5.24 -15.28
C VAL A 164 15.45 -5.87 -14.43
N LEU A 165 15.54 -5.53 -13.15
CA LEU A 165 16.61 -6.02 -12.27
C LEU A 165 16.37 -7.44 -11.75
N PHE A 166 15.13 -7.79 -11.45
CA PHE A 166 14.79 -8.98 -10.67
C PHE A 166 14.00 -10.04 -11.43
N ASN A 167 13.62 -9.81 -12.71
CA ASN A 167 12.81 -10.76 -13.46
C ASN A 167 13.42 -12.18 -13.51
N ASN A 168 14.75 -12.29 -13.56
CA ASN A 168 15.45 -13.57 -13.65
C ASN A 168 15.66 -14.28 -12.29
N PHE A 169 15.27 -13.66 -11.17
CA PHE A 169 15.46 -14.20 -9.82
C PHE A 169 14.25 -14.95 -9.28
N PHE A 170 13.15 -14.94 -10.03
CA PHE A 170 11.86 -15.56 -9.69
C PHE A 170 11.34 -16.31 -10.91
#